data_AF-A0A0D0D662-F1
#
_entry.id   AF-A0A0D0D662-F1
#
_cell.length_a   1.000
_cell.length_b   1.000
_cell.length_c   1.000
_cell.angle_alpha   90.00
_cell.angle_beta   90.00
_cell.angle_gamma   90.00
#
_symmetry.space_group_name_H-M   'P 1'
#
loop_
_entity.id
_entity.type
_entity.pdbx_description
1 polymer ?
#
loop_
_entity_poly.entity_id
_entity_poly.type
_entity_poly.pdbx_seq_one_letter_code
_entity_poly.pdbx_strand_id
1 'polypeptide(L)'
;YVQDENGLSISSNQAKAIWDTAAAFYEEFKMHNMAPATWGSTSLVVKETFYQVVQSKYSELRYCDNNWKANTIAAAGYPSWHMTHVKKPGNKSSVK
;
A
#
# COMPACT_ATOMS: atom_id res chain seq x y z
N TYR A 1 -7.99 12.64 0.70
CA TYR A 1 -7.19 13.68 0.03
C TYR A 1 -5.78 13.64 0.59
N VAL A 2 -4.77 13.39 -0.25
CA VAL A 2 -3.36 13.42 0.15
C VAL A 2 -2.76 14.70 -0.43
N GLN A 3 -2.30 15.60 0.43
CA GLN A 3 -1.65 16.87 0.08
C GLN A 3 -0.17 16.80 0.46
N ASP A 4 0.70 17.48 -0.28
CA ASP A 4 2.12 17.64 0.05
C ASP A 4 2.32 18.64 1.22
N GLU A 5 3.53 18.70 1.78
CA GLU A 5 3.97 19.64 2.83
C GLU A 5 3.64 21.14 2.55
N ASN A 6 3.45 21.53 1.29
CA ASN A 6 3.10 22.89 0.85
C ASN A 6 1.59 23.11 0.64
N GLY A 7 0.73 22.14 1.00
CA GLY A 7 -0.71 22.21 0.70
C GLY A 7 -1.06 22.00 -0.79
N LEU A 8 -0.06 21.65 -1.61
CA LEU A 8 -0.23 21.32 -3.01
C LEU A 8 -0.84 19.93 -3.15
N SER A 9 -1.86 19.86 -4.00
CA SER A 9 -2.51 18.60 -4.35
C SER A 9 -1.49 17.73 -5.09
N ILE A 10 -1.24 16.51 -4.61
CA ILE A 10 -0.36 15.56 -5.32
C ILE A 10 -0.86 15.47 -6.76
N SER A 11 0.01 15.81 -7.72
CA SER A 11 -0.34 15.71 -9.13
C SER A 11 -0.76 14.27 -9.45
N SER A 12 -1.77 14.08 -10.31
CA SER A 12 -2.30 12.76 -10.65
C SER A 12 -1.20 11.76 -11.07
N ASN A 13 -0.12 12.27 -11.68
CA ASN A 13 1.05 11.49 -12.08
C ASN A 13 1.89 11.00 -10.88
N GLN A 14 2.12 11.85 -9.87
CA GLN A 14 2.83 11.44 -8.66
C GLN A 14 1.99 10.47 -7.82
N ALA A 15 0.69 10.72 -7.69
CA ALA A 15 -0.22 9.81 -7.01
C ALA A 15 -0.17 8.42 -7.67
N LYS A 16 -0.22 8.37 -9.00
CA LYS A 16 -0.07 7.12 -9.75
C LYS A 16 1.27 6.44 -9.47
N ALA A 17 2.39 7.17 -9.47
CA ALA A 17 3.71 6.60 -9.19
C ALA A 17 3.79 5.99 -7.78
N ILE A 18 3.20 6.64 -6.78
CA ILE A 18 3.14 6.12 -5.41
C ILE A 18 2.32 4.83 -5.37
N TRP A 19 1.17 4.80 -6.05
CA TRP A 19 0.35 3.60 -6.16
C TRP A 19 1.08 2.45 -6.86
N ASP A 20 1.78 2.73 -7.96
CA ASP A 20 2.58 1.75 -8.70
C ASP A 20 3.69 1.18 -7.80
N THR A 21 4.37 2.03 -7.02
CA THR A 21 5.38 1.60 -6.03
C THR A 21 4.77 0.73 -4.94
N ALA A 22 3.61 1.11 -4.42
CA ALA A 22 2.92 0.32 -3.40
C ALA A 22 2.47 -1.05 -3.93
N ALA A 23 1.96 -1.10 -5.16
CA ALA A 23 1.57 -2.35 -5.81
C ALA A 23 2.77 -3.29 -6.02
N ALA A 24 3.91 -2.75 -6.47
CA ALA A 24 5.15 -3.52 -6.61
C ALA A 24 5.63 -4.09 -5.27
N PHE A 25 5.54 -3.29 -4.19
CA PHE A 25 5.86 -3.76 -2.85
C PHE A 25 4.93 -4.90 -2.41
N TYR A 26 3.62 -4.80 -2.67
CA TYR A 26 2.69 -5.89 -2.35
C TYR A 26 2.97 -7.17 -3.13
N GLU A 27 3.44 -7.07 -4.38
CA GLU A 27 3.89 -8.23 -5.16
C GLU A 27 5.08 -8.94 -4.53
N GLU A 28 6.09 -8.22 -4.03
CA GLU A 28 7.19 -8.83 -3.27
C GLU A 28 6.65 -9.62 -2.07
N PHE A 29 5.73 -9.04 -1.30
CA PHE A 29 5.10 -9.72 -0.16
C PHE A 29 4.37 -11.00 -0.56
N LYS A 30 3.71 -10.99 -1.71
CA LYS A 30 3.06 -12.17 -2.26
C LYS A 30 4.07 -13.23 -2.67
N MET A 31 5.15 -12.85 -3.37
CA MET A 31 6.21 -13.77 -3.78
C MET A 31 6.85 -14.47 -2.58
N HIS A 32 6.99 -13.75 -1.46
CA HIS A 32 7.53 -14.29 -0.22
C HIS A 32 6.48 -15.04 0.65
N ASN A 33 5.23 -15.18 0.21
CA ASN A 33 4.11 -15.73 1.02
C ASN A 33 3.91 -15.01 2.37
N MET A 34 4.28 -13.73 2.44
CA MET A 34 4.16 -12.89 3.63
C MET A 34 3.01 -11.90 3.52
N ALA A 35 2.20 -11.96 2.44
CA ALA A 35 1.06 -11.08 2.23
C ALA A 35 0.02 -11.26 3.36
N PRO A 36 -0.19 -10.25 4.22
CA PRO A 36 -1.10 -10.35 5.36
C PRO A 36 -2.57 -10.26 4.92
N ALA A 37 -3.50 -10.86 5.66
CA ALA A 37 -4.92 -10.80 5.30
C ALA A 37 -5.48 -9.36 5.28
N THR A 38 -4.95 -8.48 6.13
CA THR A 38 -5.26 -7.05 6.15
C THR A 38 -4.01 -6.24 6.45
N TRP A 39 -3.97 -5.00 5.97
CA TRP A 39 -2.87 -4.08 6.30
C TRP A 39 -2.76 -3.79 7.81
N GLY A 40 -3.90 -3.80 8.52
CA GLY A 40 -3.94 -3.62 9.97
C GLY A 40 -3.20 -4.74 10.72
N SER A 41 -3.39 -5.98 10.29
CA SER A 41 -2.74 -7.19 10.85
C SER A 41 -1.30 -7.42 10.40
N THR A 42 -0.77 -6.56 9.52
CA THR A 42 0.63 -6.63 9.06
C THR A 42 1.61 -6.46 10.23
N SER A 43 2.73 -7.20 10.19
CA SER A 43 3.77 -7.07 11.22
C SER A 43 4.42 -5.68 11.18
N LEU A 44 4.94 -5.25 12.33
CA LEU A 44 5.59 -3.93 12.46
C LEU A 44 6.74 -3.77 11.46
N VAL A 45 7.58 -4.81 11.35
CA VAL A 45 8.73 -4.84 10.42
C VAL A 45 8.30 -4.54 8.99
N VAL A 46 7.21 -5.14 8.53
CA VAL A 46 6.71 -4.95 7.16
C VAL A 46 6.18 -3.53 6.94
N LYS A 47 5.46 -2.98 7.93
CA LYS A 47 5.00 -1.60 7.89
C LYS A 47 6.18 -0.63 7.82
N GLU A 48 7.20 -0.84 8.64
CA GLU A 48 8.42 -0.02 8.64
C GLU A 48 9.18 -0.12 7.33
N THR A 49 9.34 -1.31 6.75
CA THR A 49 9.97 -1.48 5.43
C THR A 49 9.21 -0.73 4.36
N PHE A 50 7.87 -0.81 4.35
CA PHE A 50 7.05 -0.06 3.42
C PHE A 50 7.25 1.46 3.59
N TYR A 51 7.23 1.95 4.82
CA TYR A 51 7.45 3.36 5.10
C TYR A 51 8.82 3.83 4.62
N GLN A 52 9.88 3.06 4.86
CA GLN A 52 11.22 3.38 4.39
C GLN A 52 11.32 3.43 2.86
N VAL A 53 10.76 2.44 2.16
CA VAL A 53 10.77 2.39 0.69
C VAL A 53 10.06 3.59 0.08
N VAL A 54 8.88 3.91 0.61
CA VAL A 54 8.05 5.00 0.10
C VAL A 54 8.68 6.36 0.45
N GLN A 55 9.19 6.56 1.66
CA GLN A 55 9.87 7.80 2.06
C GLN A 55 11.21 8.02 1.34
N SER A 56 11.92 6.94 0.99
CA SER A 56 13.15 7.04 0.21
C SER A 56 12.90 7.49 -1.23
N LYS A 57 11.71 7.20 -1.79
CA LYS A 57 11.33 7.56 -3.16
C LYS A 57 10.57 8.88 -3.24
N TYR A 58 9.82 9.23 -2.19
CA TYR A 58 8.89 10.36 -2.16
C TYR A 58 9.17 11.21 -0.93
N SER A 59 9.96 12.27 -1.10
CA SER A 59 10.32 13.19 -0.02
C SER A 59 9.11 13.85 0.61
N GLU A 60 8.03 14.06 -0.16
CA GLU A 60 6.78 14.64 0.31
C GLU A 60 6.04 13.79 1.36
N LEU A 61 6.38 12.49 1.44
CA LEU A 61 5.87 11.56 2.43
C LEU A 61 6.77 11.43 3.67
N ARG A 62 7.99 11.99 3.61
CA ARG A 62 9.00 11.96 4.68
C ARG A 62 8.74 12.99 5.77
N TYR A 63 8.15 14.14 5.44
CA TYR A 63 7.96 15.26 6.37
C TYR A 63 6.70 15.17 7.23
N CYS A 64 6.06 14.00 7.29
CA CYS A 64 4.78 13.85 7.97
C CYS A 64 4.94 13.06 9.26
N ASP A 65 4.54 13.67 10.38
CA ASP A 65 4.65 13.09 11.72
C ASP A 65 4.13 11.65 11.76
N ASN A 66 4.93 10.75 12.32
CA ASN A 66 4.50 9.37 12.61
C ASN A 66 4.09 8.54 11.36
N ASN A 67 4.59 8.87 10.17
CA ASN A 67 4.37 8.12 8.92
C ASN A 67 2.88 8.00 8.51
N TRP A 68 2.01 8.88 9.02
CA TRP A 68 0.57 8.73 8.87
C TRP A 68 0.11 8.74 7.40
N LYS A 69 0.79 9.49 6.52
CA LYS A 69 0.48 9.52 5.07
C LYS A 69 0.80 8.19 4.40
N ALA A 70 2.00 7.65 4.64
CA ALA A 70 2.39 6.35 4.09
C ALA A 70 1.47 5.24 4.59
N ASN A 71 1.10 5.27 5.88
CA ASN A 71 0.13 4.32 6.43
C ASN A 71 -1.26 4.46 5.79
N THR A 72 -1.72 5.68 5.53
CA THR A 72 -3.02 5.95 4.89
C THR A 72 -3.04 5.41 3.46
N ILE A 73 -1.98 5.63 2.68
CA ILE A 73 -1.86 5.12 1.32
C ILE A 73 -1.90 3.60 1.32
N ALA A 74 -1.14 2.97 2.22
CA ALA A 74 -1.13 1.52 2.32
C ALA A 74 -2.49 0.95 2.74
N ALA A 75 -3.10 1.52 3.78
CA ALA A 75 -4.42 1.11 4.25
C ALA A 75 -5.53 1.30 3.18
N ALA A 76 -5.41 2.30 2.32
CA ALA A 76 -6.37 2.57 1.25
C ALA A 76 -6.18 1.65 0.03
N GLY A 77 -4.95 1.38 -0.40
CA GLY A 77 -4.72 0.56 -1.61
C GLY A 77 -4.60 -0.93 -1.37
N TYR A 78 -4.12 -1.34 -0.19
CA TYR A 78 -3.92 -2.75 0.11
C TYR A 78 -5.20 -3.60 -0.04
N PRO A 79 -6.39 -3.17 0.45
CA PRO A 79 -7.61 -3.94 0.28
C PRO A 79 -7.98 -4.16 -1.20
N SER A 80 -7.89 -3.11 -2.03
CA SER A 80 -8.17 -3.18 -3.46
C SER A 80 -7.22 -4.12 -4.20
N TRP A 81 -5.93 -4.05 -3.89
CA TRP A 81 -4.93 -4.96 -4.44
C TRP A 81 -5.14 -6.39 -3.94
N HIS A 82 -5.35 -6.60 -2.64
CA HIS A 82 -5.52 -7.92 -2.04
C HIS A 82 -6.75 -8.65 -2.60
N MET A 83 -7.86 -7.95 -2.82
CA MET A 83 -9.05 -8.52 -3.47
C MET A 83 -8.77 -9.05 -4.87
N THR A 84 -7.89 -8.37 -5.61
CA THR A 84 -7.58 -8.68 -7.01
C THR A 84 -6.50 -9.75 -7.12
N HIS A 85 -5.49 -9.74 -6.23
CA HIS A 85 -4.28 -10.55 -6.33
C HIS A 85 -4.24 -11.76 -5.38
N VAL A 86 -5.00 -11.76 -4.29
CA VAL A 86 -4.99 -12.80 -3.23
C VAL A 86 -6.35 -13.51 -3.17
N LYS A 87 -7.00 -13.74 -4.32
CA LYS A 87 -8.28 -14.46 -4.44
C LYS A 87 -8.39 -15.53 -3.35
N LYS A 88 -9.41 -15.43 -2.47
CA LYS A 88 -9.87 -16.61 -1.73
C LYS A 88 -10.09 -17.71 -2.77
N PRO A 89 -9.60 -18.95 -2.57
CA PRO A 89 -10.00 -20.05 -3.43
C PRO A 89 -11.53 -20.02 -3.44
N GLY A 90 -12.09 -19.73 -4.62
CA GLY A 90 -13.52 -19.52 -4.74
C GLY A 90 -14.22 -20.75 -4.17
N ASN A 91 -15.19 -20.53 -3.30
CA ASN A 91 -16.26 -21.51 -3.15
C ASN A 91 -16.75 -21.78 -4.57
N LYS A 92 -16.48 -23.00 -5.07
CA LYS A 92 -17.13 -23.52 -6.25
C LYS A 92 -18.62 -23.52 -5.93
N SER A 93 -19.31 -22.44 -6.27
CA SER A 93 -20.77 -22.49 -6.35
C SER A 93 -21.07 -23.38 -7.55
N SER A 94 -21.24 -24.66 -7.25
CA SER A 94 -22.01 -25.56 -8.08
C SER A 94 -23.37 -24.92 -8.26
N VAL A 95 -23.60 -24.31 -9.41
CA VAL A 95 -24.95 -23.99 -9.89
C VAL A 95 -25.27 -25.03 -10.94
N LYS A 96 -26.36 -25.73 -10.64
CA LYS A 96 -26.97 -26.89 -11.30
C LYS A 96 -27.19 -26.70 -12.79
#